data_AF-A0A529I4E2-F1
#
_entry.id   AF-A0A529I4E2-F1
#
_cell.length_a   1.000
_cell.length_b   1.000
_cell.length_c   1.000
_cell.angle_alpha   90.00
_cell.angle_beta   90.00
_cell.angle_gamma   90.00
#
_symmetry.space_group_name_H-M   'P 1'
#
loop_
_entity.id
_entity.type
_entity.pdbx_description
1 polymer ?
#
loop_
_entity_poly.entity_id
_entity_poly.type
_entity_poly.pdbx_seq_one_letter_code
_entity_poly.pdbx_strand_id
1 'polypeptide(L)' 'MKLMVNGEAREIAATTLAELLAALDYEGDWLATAVN' A
#
# COMPACT_ATOMS: atom_id res chain seq x y z
N MET A 1 -0.07 -10.81 -4.72
CA MET A 1 0.94 -11.04 -3.67
C MET A 1 0.35 -10.68 -2.33
N LYS A 2 0.70 -11.40 -1.27
CA LYS A 2 0.20 -11.12 0.07
C LYS A 2 1.14 -10.17 0.81
N LEU A 3 0.64 -9.00 1.20
CA LEU A 3 1.37 -8.00 1.98
C LEU A 3 0.71 -7.76 3.33
N MET A 4 1.48 -7.34 4.33
CA MET A 4 0.96 -6.83 5.58
C MET A 4 0.98 -5.31 5.53
N VAL A 5 -0.18 -4.67 5.47
CA VAL A 5 -0.35 -3.23 5.39
C VAL A 5 -1.01 -2.75 6.67
N ASN A 6 -0.31 -1.93 7.45
CA ASN A 6 -0.81 -1.37 8.72
C ASN A 6 -1.38 -2.45 9.69
N GLY A 7 -0.73 -3.62 9.75
CA GLY A 7 -1.14 -4.73 10.62
C GLY A 7 -2.17 -5.69 10.01
N GLU A 8 -2.65 -5.43 8.79
CA GLU A 8 -3.62 -6.28 8.11
C GLU A 8 -3.00 -7.03 6.93
N ALA A 9 -3.25 -8.33 6.85
CA ALA A 9 -2.82 -9.14 5.71
C ALA A 9 -3.79 -8.97 4.53
N ARG A 10 -3.29 -8.50 3.39
CA ARG A 10 -4.07 -8.19 2.19
C ARG A 10 -3.50 -8.92 0.97
N GLU A 11 -4.39 -9.40 0.10
CA GLU A 11 -4.00 -9.89 -1.22
C GLU A 11 -3.97 -8.71 -2.20
N ILE A 12 -2.82 -8.49 -2.82
CA ILE A 12 -2.50 -7.28 -3.58
C ILE A 12 -2.14 -7.65 -5.02
N ALA A 13 -2.83 -7.05 -5.99
CA ALA A 13 -2.50 -7.20 -7.41
C ALA A 13 -1.46 -6.18 -7.90
N ALA A 14 -1.32 -5.05 -7.21
CA ALA A 14 -0.33 -4.02 -7.51
C ALA A 14 1.10 -4.57 -7.49
N THR A 15 1.91 -4.11 -8.42
CA THR A 15 3.30 -4.56 -8.61
C THR A 15 4.31 -3.52 -8.15
N THR A 16 3.88 -2.27 -7.95
CA THR A 16 4.69 -1.17 -7.43
C THR A 16 4.05 -0.54 -6.20
N LEU A 17 4.85 0.18 -5.41
CA LEU A 17 4.34 0.93 -4.26
C LEU A 17 3.33 2.01 -4.69
N ALA A 18 3.58 2.71 -5.80
CA ALA A 18 2.67 3.73 -6.31
C ALA A 18 1.30 3.14 -6.70
N GLU A 19 1.29 2.00 -7.40
CA GLU A 19 0.05 1.26 -7.71
C GLU A 19 -0.67 0.79 -6.45
N LEU A 20 0.09 0.36 -5.43
CA LEU A 20 -0.49 -0.07 -4.16
C LEU A 20 -1.17 1.09 -3.42
N LEU A 21 -0.53 2.26 -3.37
CA LEU A 21 -1.10 3.44 -2.72
C LEU A 21 -2.40 3.87 -3.41
N ALA A 22 -2.41 3.95 -4.74
CA ALA A 22 -3.61 4.24 -5.51
C ALA A 22 -4.71 3.19 -5.30
N ALA A 23 -4.36 1.89 -5.30
CA ALA A 23 -5.33 0.82 -5.09
C ALA A 23 -5.93 0.75 -3.67
N LEU A 24 -5.30 1.41 -2.70
CA LEU A 24 -5.78 1.50 -1.33
C LEU A 24 -6.40 2.87 -1.00
N ASP A 25 -6.61 3.72 -2.02
CA ASP A 25 -7.09 5.10 -1.88
C ASP A 25 -6.23 5.93 -0.91
N TYR A 26 -4.93 5.63 -0.82
CA TYR A 26 -3.96 6.39 -0.05
C TYR A 26 -3.37 7.49 -0.92
N GLU A 27 -4.02 8.64 -0.89
CA GLU A 27 -3.68 9.83 -1.67
C GLU A 27 -3.53 11.07 -0.75
N GLY A 28 -3.01 12.16 -1.31
CA GLY A 28 -2.93 13.47 -0.65
C GLY A 28 -1.51 13.93 -0.30
N ASP A 29 -1.41 15.19 0.11
CA ASP A 29 -0.13 15.89 0.32
C ASP A 29 0.60 15.44 1.59
N TRP A 30 -0.10 14.78 2.52
CA TRP A 30 0.46 14.31 3.78
C TRP A 30 0.27 12.79 3.92
N LEU A 31 1.22 12.05 3.35
CA LEU A 31 1.33 10.60 3.45
C LEU A 31 2.78 10.22 3.73
N ALA A 32 2.99 9.16 4.51
CA ALA A 32 4.28 8.51 4.65
C ALA A 32 4.14 7.00 4.44
N THR A 33 5.12 6.40 3.77
CA THR A 33 5.22 4.94 3.61
C THR A 33 6.40 4.43 4.40
N ALA A 34 6.18 3.39 5.20
CA ALA A 34 7.24 2.63 5.86
C ALA A 34 7.23 1.21 5.32
N VAL A 35 8.33 0.83 4.68
CA VAL A 35 8.60 -0.55 4.26
C VAL A 35 9.71 -1.05 5.17
N ASN A 36 9.57 -2.28 5.68
CA ASN A 36 10.60 -2.92 6.50
C ASN A 36 11.97 -2.87 5.83
#